data_AF-A0A8T5GL43-F1
#
_entry.id   AF-A0A8T5GL43-F1
#
_cell.length_a   1.000
_cell.length_b   1.000
_cell.length_c   1.000
_cell.angle_alpha   90.00
_cell.angle_beta   90.00
_cell.angle_gamma   90.00
#
_symmetry.space_group_name_H-M   'P 1'
#
loop_
_entity.id
_entity.type
_entity.pdbx_description
1 polymer ?
#
loop_
_entity_poly.entity_id
_entity_poly.type
_entity_poly.pdbx_seq_one_letter_code
_entity_poly.pdbx_strand_id
1 'polypeptide(L)'
;MAKNYYFENYENSMEQTLIEDLVVESIKIYGIDTMYLPRTLGAKDDLLNEDDLGTYNDAYEAEMYVKNVDGFEGEGDFLSKFGLQIRDSITLTIAMRTYETEVGVHTEINRPREGDIIYLPLNKKMFVIQHVEHEAIFYQIGSLQTYDLRCELYEYSGERFSTGYPYLDDRFKDENLFIDSGGTTFNVEVRNSVFHMVDSDKRGDLISTPKLEANVDEKIIFDQSHSSNTGWPLRIYTTTSPNSGTEITAGVVVTGTPGNVGANVTWTPATTGTYYYINPTTIGMGETVTVAASKLQSVELFDSIADNTTIESFADNIVDFSQNNPFGEDNF
;
A
#
# COMPACT_ATOMS: atom_id res chain seq x y z
N MET A 1 12.93 30.39 -45.60
CA MET A 1 11.90 31.45 -45.44
C MET A 1 12.47 32.50 -44.50
N ALA A 2 12.26 33.78 -44.78
CA ALA A 2 12.59 34.83 -43.83
C ALA A 2 11.62 34.72 -42.63
N LYS A 3 12.15 34.47 -41.43
CA LYS A 3 11.37 34.56 -40.19
C LYS A 3 10.95 36.01 -39.97
N ASN A 4 9.79 36.21 -39.37
CA ASN A 4 9.33 37.53 -38.99
C ASN A 4 10.29 38.09 -37.92
N TYR A 5 10.83 39.29 -38.13
CA TYR A 5 11.79 39.95 -37.23
C TYR A 5 11.28 40.12 -35.80
N TYR A 6 9.96 40.15 -35.60
CA TYR A 6 9.34 40.32 -34.30
C TYR A 6 9.11 39.00 -33.54
N PHE A 7 9.34 37.85 -34.16
CA PHE A 7 9.09 36.54 -33.54
C PHE A 7 10.38 35.71 -33.53
N GLU A 8 10.96 35.57 -32.34
CA GLU A 8 12.14 34.73 -32.09
C GLU A 8 11.76 33.48 -31.29
N ASN A 9 11.54 32.40 -32.02
CA ASN A 9 11.07 31.11 -31.49
C ASN A 9 12.11 30.34 -30.63
N TYR A 10 13.24 30.92 -30.22
CA TYR A 10 14.29 30.15 -29.53
C TYR A 10 14.93 30.90 -28.35
N GLU A 11 15.09 32.22 -28.42
CA GLU A 11 15.75 33.02 -27.38
C GLU A 11 14.81 33.96 -26.61
N ASN A 12 13.57 34.14 -27.07
CA ASN A 12 12.64 35.09 -26.46
C ASN A 12 11.85 34.47 -25.30
N SER A 13 12.37 34.63 -24.09
CA SER A 13 11.84 34.00 -22.88
C SER A 13 10.42 34.43 -22.50
N MET A 14 10.03 35.68 -22.78
CA MET A 14 8.73 36.21 -22.35
C MET A 14 7.55 35.58 -23.10
N GLU A 15 7.73 35.26 -24.40
CA GLU A 15 6.71 34.58 -25.20
C GLU A 15 6.58 33.11 -24.80
N GLN A 16 7.70 32.46 -24.46
CA GLN A 16 7.71 31.09 -23.95
C GLN A 16 6.96 30.99 -22.62
N THR A 17 7.21 31.91 -21.68
CA THR A 17 6.50 31.95 -20.40
C THR A 17 5.00 32.19 -20.57
N LEU A 18 4.59 33.08 -21.48
CA LEU A 18 3.17 33.32 -21.73
C LEU A 18 2.47 32.05 -22.26
N ILE A 19 3.13 31.31 -23.15
CA ILE A 19 2.56 30.06 -23.67
C ILE A 19 2.48 29.01 -22.56
N GLU A 20 3.50 28.89 -21.71
CA GLU A 20 3.45 28.02 -20.53
C GLU A 20 2.31 28.40 -19.57
N ASP A 21 2.09 29.69 -19.32
CA ASP A 21 0.96 30.18 -18.52
C ASP A 21 -0.38 29.75 -19.12
N LEU A 22 -0.55 29.92 -20.43
CA LEU A 22 -1.78 29.53 -21.12
C LEU A 22 -2.01 28.01 -21.10
N VAL A 23 -0.94 27.22 -21.23
CA VAL A 23 -1.01 25.75 -21.14
C VAL A 23 -1.42 25.33 -19.74
N VAL A 24 -0.76 25.85 -18.70
CA VAL A 24 -1.11 25.55 -17.30
C VAL A 24 -2.56 25.93 -17.02
N GLU A 25 -2.99 27.13 -17.42
CA GLU A 25 -4.37 27.57 -17.24
C GLU A 25 -5.37 26.68 -17.99
N SER A 26 -5.04 26.26 -19.22
CA SER A 26 -5.90 25.35 -19.99
C SER A 26 -6.09 23.99 -19.31
N ILE A 27 -5.02 23.45 -18.70
CA ILE A 27 -5.08 22.20 -17.93
C ILE A 27 -5.87 22.43 -16.64
N LYS A 28 -5.76 23.59 -15.99
CA LYS A 28 -6.57 23.90 -14.80
C LYS A 28 -8.07 24.03 -15.08
N ILE A 29 -8.44 24.48 -16.29
CA ILE A 29 -9.86 24.62 -16.68
C ILE A 29 -10.47 23.28 -17.11
N TYR A 30 -9.73 22.49 -17.90
CA TYR A 30 -10.26 21.31 -18.58
C TYR A 30 -9.71 19.97 -18.08
N GLY A 31 -8.67 20.00 -17.26
CA GLY A 31 -8.05 18.83 -16.67
C GLY A 31 -8.80 18.31 -15.45
N ILE A 32 -8.16 17.36 -14.78
CA ILE A 32 -8.64 16.72 -13.56
C ILE A 32 -7.53 16.76 -12.51
N ASP A 33 -7.93 16.80 -11.26
CA ASP A 33 -7.03 16.69 -10.13
C ASP A 33 -6.57 15.23 -9.98
N THR A 34 -5.25 15.04 -9.88
CA THR A 34 -4.64 13.72 -9.71
C THR A 34 -3.62 13.75 -8.57
N MET A 35 -3.33 12.58 -8.01
CA MET A 35 -2.21 12.41 -7.09
C MET A 35 -1.06 11.74 -7.82
N TYR A 36 0.10 12.40 -7.87
CA TYR A 36 1.35 11.88 -8.40
C TYR A 36 2.16 11.21 -7.28
N LEU A 37 2.46 9.93 -7.44
CA LEU A 37 3.24 9.12 -6.50
C LEU A 37 4.57 8.74 -7.17
N PRO A 38 5.68 9.43 -6.84
CA PRO A 38 6.98 9.07 -7.38
C PRO A 38 7.48 7.76 -6.78
N ARG A 39 8.05 6.88 -7.61
CA ARG A 39 8.71 5.66 -7.14
C ARG A 39 9.99 6.03 -6.41
N THR A 40 10.08 5.66 -5.14
CA THR A 40 11.33 5.75 -4.38
C THR A 40 12.19 4.56 -4.74
N LEU A 41 13.35 4.82 -5.33
CA LEU A 41 14.35 3.78 -5.59
C LEU A 41 15.02 3.41 -4.26
N GLY A 42 14.83 2.17 -3.82
CA GLY A 42 15.57 1.59 -2.71
C GLY A 42 17.06 1.42 -3.05
N ALA A 43 17.85 1.01 -2.05
CA ALA A 43 19.23 0.66 -2.30
C ALA A 43 19.29 -0.57 -3.21
N LYS A 44 19.66 -0.36 -4.48
CA LYS A 44 19.94 -1.43 -5.43
C LYS A 44 20.96 -2.40 -4.83
N ASP A 45 20.67 -3.70 -4.86
CA ASP A 45 21.69 -4.68 -4.48
C ASP A 45 22.76 -4.73 -5.58
N ASP A 46 23.94 -4.16 -5.29
CA ASP A 46 25.07 -4.13 -6.22
C ASP A 46 25.63 -5.54 -6.51
N LEU A 47 25.35 -6.55 -5.68
CA LEU A 47 25.85 -7.91 -5.87
C LEU A 47 24.99 -8.73 -6.83
N LEU A 48 23.67 -8.75 -6.62
CA LEU A 48 22.74 -9.52 -7.45
C LEU A 48 22.12 -8.69 -8.58
N ASN A 49 22.31 -7.36 -8.56
CA ASN A 49 21.70 -6.43 -9.50
C ASN A 49 20.16 -6.62 -9.56
N GLU A 50 19.58 -7.00 -8.43
CA GLU A 50 18.14 -7.10 -8.22
C GLU A 50 17.59 -5.71 -7.90
N ASP A 51 16.44 -5.40 -8.50
CA ASP A 51 15.71 -4.17 -8.20
C ASP A 51 14.92 -4.39 -6.91
N ASP A 52 15.02 -3.44 -5.98
CA ASP A 52 14.21 -3.49 -4.78
C ASP A 52 12.73 -3.34 -5.15
N LEU A 53 11.87 -3.95 -4.36
CA LEU A 53 10.44 -3.82 -4.48
C LEU A 53 10.09 -2.32 -4.44
N GLY A 54 9.24 -1.87 -5.37
CA GLY A 54 8.86 -0.46 -5.46
C GLY A 54 8.30 0.05 -4.12
N THR A 55 8.83 1.17 -3.63
CA THR A 55 8.27 1.86 -2.46
C THR A 55 7.77 3.24 -2.87
N TYR A 56 6.60 3.63 -2.37
CA TYR A 56 5.95 4.91 -2.65
C TYR A 56 5.69 5.62 -1.33
N ASN A 57 6.56 6.57 -0.98
CA ASN A 57 6.55 7.23 0.33
C ASN A 57 5.88 8.61 0.32
N ASP A 58 5.63 9.16 -0.86
CA ASP A 58 5.08 10.51 -1.01
C ASP A 58 4.00 10.52 -2.08
N ALA A 59 3.06 11.46 -1.96
CA ALA A 59 2.03 11.71 -2.95
C ALA A 59 1.79 13.22 -3.05
N TYR A 60 1.82 13.74 -4.28
CA TYR A 60 1.70 15.16 -4.59
C TYR A 60 0.47 15.41 -5.44
N GLU A 61 -0.30 16.45 -5.13
CA GLU A 61 -1.41 16.87 -5.99
C GLU A 61 -0.87 17.50 -7.28
N ALA A 62 -1.39 17.09 -8.43
CA ALA A 62 -1.04 17.67 -9.72
C ALA A 62 -2.24 17.62 -10.67
N GLU A 63 -2.50 18.71 -11.38
CA GLU A 63 -3.55 18.74 -12.39
C GLU A 63 -3.03 18.16 -13.71
N MET A 64 -3.82 17.24 -14.28
CA MET A 64 -3.49 16.59 -15.55
C MET A 64 -4.68 16.64 -16.51
N TYR A 65 -4.39 16.81 -17.80
CA TYR A 65 -5.39 16.73 -18.85
C TYR A 65 -5.48 15.31 -19.40
N VAL A 66 -6.69 14.78 -19.53
CA VAL A 66 -6.91 13.46 -20.15
C VAL A 66 -6.94 13.63 -21.67
N LYS A 67 -5.86 13.21 -22.35
CA LYS A 67 -5.72 13.34 -23.80
C LYS A 67 -6.44 12.23 -24.56
N ASN A 68 -6.36 11.01 -24.05
CA ASN A 68 -7.04 9.85 -24.60
C ASN A 68 -7.31 8.82 -23.50
N VAL A 69 -8.44 8.12 -23.58
CA VAL A 69 -8.77 6.98 -22.75
C VAL A 69 -9.08 5.82 -23.68
N ASP A 70 -8.21 4.80 -23.70
CA ASP A 70 -8.37 3.60 -24.52
C ASP A 70 -8.75 2.42 -23.61
N GLY A 71 -9.76 1.64 -24.01
CA GLY A 71 -10.30 0.52 -23.21
C GLY A 71 -11.62 0.76 -22.46
N PHE A 72 -12.15 1.99 -22.44
CA PHE A 72 -13.42 2.32 -21.75
C PHE A 72 -14.68 2.26 -22.65
N GLU A 73 -14.56 1.98 -23.95
CA GLU A 73 -15.68 1.98 -24.92
C GLU A 73 -16.54 0.70 -24.91
N GLY A 74 -16.57 -0.06 -23.80
CA GLY A 74 -17.54 -1.16 -23.61
C GLY A 74 -17.29 -2.43 -24.45
N GLU A 75 -16.27 -2.46 -25.31
CA GLU A 75 -15.89 -3.64 -26.10
C GLU A 75 -14.84 -4.54 -25.40
N GLY A 76 -14.27 -4.09 -24.27
CA GLY A 76 -13.28 -4.84 -23.48
C GLY A 76 -13.81 -6.13 -22.83
N ASP A 77 -15.10 -6.17 -22.44
CA ASP A 77 -15.73 -7.36 -21.83
C ASP A 77 -15.94 -8.51 -22.83
N PHE A 78 -15.89 -8.23 -24.14
CA PHE A 78 -16.10 -9.24 -25.16
C PHE A 78 -14.84 -10.09 -25.43
N LEU A 79 -13.65 -9.48 -25.34
CA LEU A 79 -12.37 -10.14 -25.61
C LEU A 79 -11.73 -10.76 -24.37
N SER A 80 -12.06 -10.28 -23.16
CA SER A 80 -11.64 -10.90 -21.89
C SER A 80 -12.13 -12.35 -21.74
N LYS A 81 -13.23 -12.74 -22.40
CA LYS A 81 -13.78 -14.11 -22.41
C LYS A 81 -12.94 -15.12 -23.21
N PHE A 82 -11.92 -14.66 -23.93
CA PHE A 82 -11.04 -15.51 -24.74
C PHE A 82 -9.62 -15.66 -24.15
N GLY A 83 -9.41 -15.24 -22.89
CA GLY A 83 -8.09 -15.32 -22.24
C GLY A 83 -7.09 -14.26 -22.72
N LEU A 84 -7.55 -13.24 -23.46
CA LEU A 84 -6.78 -12.04 -23.76
C LEU A 84 -7.23 -10.93 -22.81
N GLN A 85 -6.38 -10.56 -21.85
CA GLN A 85 -6.62 -9.46 -20.94
C GLN A 85 -6.39 -8.14 -21.69
N ILE A 86 -7.47 -7.36 -21.92
CA ILE A 86 -7.33 -5.99 -22.42
C ILE A 86 -7.02 -5.11 -21.23
N ARG A 87 -5.88 -4.40 -21.30
CA ARG A 87 -5.46 -3.45 -20.27
C ARG A 87 -6.11 -2.11 -20.53
N ASP A 88 -6.72 -1.54 -19.51
CA ASP A 88 -7.13 -0.14 -19.54
C ASP A 88 -5.87 0.72 -19.67
N SER A 89 -5.80 1.58 -20.68
CA SER A 89 -4.68 2.51 -20.88
C SER A 89 -5.18 3.94 -21.03
N ILE A 90 -4.43 4.89 -20.50
CA ILE A 90 -4.78 6.30 -20.50
C ILE A 90 -3.56 7.14 -20.87
N THR A 91 -3.77 8.16 -21.69
CA THR A 91 -2.75 9.18 -21.95
C THR A 91 -3.11 10.44 -21.19
N LEU A 92 -2.27 10.79 -20.22
CA LEU A 92 -2.40 12.00 -19.42
C LEU A 92 -1.35 13.02 -19.86
N THR A 93 -1.70 14.30 -19.88
CA THR A 93 -0.79 15.39 -20.21
C THR A 93 -0.62 16.27 -18.98
N ILE A 94 0.62 16.45 -18.54
CA ILE A 94 0.98 17.37 -17.45
C ILE A 94 1.83 18.52 -18.00
N ALA A 95 1.61 19.74 -17.51
CA ALA A 95 2.48 20.87 -17.82
C ALA A 95 3.84 20.70 -17.11
N MET A 96 4.94 20.98 -17.81
CA MET A 96 6.29 20.87 -17.25
C MET A 96 6.45 21.70 -15.98
N ARG A 97 5.93 22.92 -15.98
CA ARG A 97 5.99 23.83 -14.83
C ARG A 97 5.17 23.37 -13.63
N THR A 98 4.00 22.77 -13.86
CA THR A 98 3.19 22.17 -12.79
C THR A 98 3.95 21.01 -12.16
N TYR A 99 4.50 20.11 -12.97
CA TYR A 99 5.32 19.01 -12.45
C TYR A 99 6.53 19.52 -11.65
N GLU A 100 7.25 20.51 -12.17
CA GLU A 100 8.42 21.08 -11.47
C GLU A 100 8.03 21.70 -10.13
N THR A 101 6.93 22.46 -10.10
CA THR A 101 6.47 23.18 -8.89
C THR A 101 5.93 22.23 -7.82
N GLU A 102 5.11 21.24 -8.22
CA GLU A 102 4.40 20.37 -7.28
C GLU A 102 5.19 19.11 -6.91
N VAL A 103 6.01 18.57 -7.81
CA VAL A 103 6.75 17.30 -7.61
C VAL A 103 8.26 17.51 -7.61
N GLY A 104 8.78 18.26 -8.59
CA GLY A 104 10.21 18.44 -8.81
C GLY A 104 10.93 19.12 -7.64
N VAL A 105 10.30 20.12 -7.02
CA VAL A 105 10.82 20.82 -5.83
C VAL A 105 11.08 19.87 -4.66
N HIS A 106 10.29 18.81 -4.51
CA HIS A 106 10.40 17.89 -3.38
C HIS A 106 11.27 16.67 -3.67
N THR A 107 11.36 16.24 -4.92
CA THR A 107 12.01 14.98 -5.31
C THR A 107 13.38 15.18 -5.96
N GLU A 108 13.76 16.40 -6.34
CA GLU A 108 14.92 16.70 -7.21
C GLU A 108 14.87 15.97 -8.57
N ILE A 109 13.68 15.50 -8.96
CA ILE A 109 13.42 14.86 -10.24
C ILE A 109 12.79 15.89 -11.17
N ASN A 110 13.50 16.24 -12.25
CA ASN A 110 13.05 17.31 -13.16
C ASN A 110 12.10 16.84 -14.27
N ARG A 111 11.72 15.55 -14.30
CA ARG A 111 10.75 15.00 -15.25
C ARG A 111 10.06 13.75 -14.70
N PRO A 112 8.79 13.50 -15.07
CA PRO A 112 8.12 12.25 -14.76
C PRO A 112 8.96 11.04 -15.19
N ARG A 113 8.94 9.97 -14.40
CA ARG A 113 9.68 8.74 -14.70
C ARG A 113 8.73 7.58 -14.97
N GLU A 114 9.22 6.64 -15.76
CA GLU A 114 8.56 5.36 -15.93
C GLU A 114 8.56 4.60 -14.60
N GLY A 115 7.44 3.98 -14.27
CA GLY A 115 7.21 3.31 -12.99
C GLY A 115 6.64 4.20 -11.88
N ASP A 116 6.50 5.52 -12.08
CA ASP A 116 5.73 6.37 -11.16
C ASP A 116 4.23 6.06 -11.29
N ILE A 117 3.47 6.30 -10.23
CA ILE A 117 2.02 6.02 -10.19
C ILE A 117 1.23 7.33 -10.17
N ILE A 118 0.13 7.35 -10.91
CA ILE A 118 -0.87 8.42 -10.90
C ILE A 118 -2.18 7.85 -10.37
N TYR A 119 -2.68 8.41 -9.28
CA TYR A 119 -3.97 8.06 -8.71
C TYR A 119 -5.04 9.07 -9.11
N LEU A 120 -6.16 8.57 -9.63
CA LEU A 120 -7.33 9.37 -10.00
C LEU A 120 -8.39 9.27 -8.89
N PRO A 121 -8.65 10.35 -8.12
CA PRO A 121 -9.63 10.33 -7.05
C PRO A 121 -11.06 10.03 -7.52
N LEU A 122 -11.40 10.43 -8.76
CA LEU A 122 -12.75 10.28 -9.32
C LEU A 122 -13.18 8.83 -9.48
N ASN A 123 -12.29 7.95 -9.94
CA ASN A 123 -12.56 6.53 -10.17
C ASN A 123 -11.84 5.61 -9.18
N LYS A 124 -11.02 6.17 -8.27
CA LYS A 124 -10.20 5.43 -7.30
C LYS A 124 -9.28 4.38 -7.94
N LYS A 125 -8.86 4.60 -9.18
CA LYS A 125 -7.91 3.75 -9.91
C LYS A 125 -6.51 4.35 -9.88
N MET A 126 -5.50 3.48 -9.85
CA MET A 126 -4.09 3.84 -9.97
C MET A 126 -3.62 3.44 -11.36
N PHE A 127 -2.82 4.29 -11.98
CA PHE A 127 -2.20 4.03 -13.28
C PHE A 127 -0.70 4.18 -13.15
N VAL A 128 0.05 3.22 -13.67
CA VAL A 128 1.51 3.27 -13.71
C VAL A 128 1.96 3.89 -15.03
N ILE A 129 2.93 4.80 -14.96
CA ILE A 129 3.53 5.42 -16.14
C ILE A 129 4.42 4.39 -16.83
N GLN A 130 4.02 3.97 -18.02
CA GLN A 130 4.81 3.05 -18.86
C GLN A 130 5.82 3.79 -19.71
N HIS A 131 5.42 4.95 -20.25
CA HIS A 131 6.28 5.75 -21.11
C HIS A 131 6.01 7.23 -20.95
N VAL A 132 7.08 8.02 -20.94
CA VAL A 132 7.04 9.49 -20.91
C VAL A 132 7.49 10.02 -22.25
N GLU A 133 6.52 10.47 -23.04
CA GLU A 133 6.75 11.13 -24.31
C GLU A 133 7.32 12.53 -24.02
N HIS A 134 8.59 12.69 -24.41
CA HIS A 134 9.35 13.92 -24.27
C HIS A 134 9.74 14.51 -25.63
N GLU A 135 9.19 13.97 -26.73
CA GLU A 135 9.42 14.43 -28.09
C GLU A 135 8.09 14.55 -28.87
N ALA A 136 7.16 15.38 -28.39
CA ALA A 136 5.98 15.72 -29.18
C ALA A 136 6.38 16.64 -30.35
N ILE A 137 6.36 16.10 -31.57
CA ILE A 137 6.69 16.77 -32.82
C ILE A 137 5.71 17.95 -33.06
N PHE A 138 6.04 19.15 -32.57
CA PHE A 138 5.79 20.48 -33.20
C PHE A 138 6.18 21.62 -32.24
N TYR A 139 7.48 21.90 -32.10
CA TYR A 139 7.95 23.08 -31.36
C TYR A 139 7.68 24.36 -32.16
N GLN A 140 6.61 25.07 -31.84
CA GLN A 140 6.38 26.41 -32.40
C GLN A 140 7.40 27.42 -31.84
N ILE A 141 7.91 27.20 -30.63
CA ILE A 141 8.79 28.11 -29.85
C ILE A 141 10.02 27.44 -29.22
N GLY A 142 10.46 26.28 -29.73
CA GLY A 142 11.77 25.69 -29.40
C GLY A 142 11.90 24.99 -28.04
N SER A 143 10.91 25.01 -27.16
CA SER A 143 10.88 24.27 -25.88
C SER A 143 9.68 23.32 -25.78
N LEU A 144 9.76 22.32 -24.89
CA LEU A 144 8.63 21.45 -24.49
C LEU A 144 7.82 22.16 -23.41
N GLN A 145 6.50 22.26 -23.57
CA GLN A 145 5.60 22.84 -22.56
C GLN A 145 4.90 21.77 -21.71
N THR A 146 4.79 20.55 -22.23
CA THR A 146 4.03 19.46 -21.61
C THR A 146 4.75 18.12 -21.73
N TYR A 147 4.49 17.23 -20.79
CA TYR A 147 4.82 15.81 -20.88
C TYR A 147 3.54 15.01 -21.15
N ASP A 148 3.61 14.12 -22.14
CA ASP A 148 2.56 13.15 -22.41
C ASP A 148 2.95 11.83 -21.74
N LEU A 149 2.11 11.39 -20.80
CA LEU A 149 2.32 10.22 -19.96
C LEU A 149 1.41 9.11 -20.45
N ARG A 150 1.99 8.07 -21.05
CA ARG A 150 1.25 6.86 -21.39
C ARG A 150 1.22 5.95 -20.16
N CYS A 151 0.03 5.74 -19.64
CA CYS A 151 -0.17 5.00 -18.40
C CYS A 151 -1.05 3.77 -18.64
N GLU A 152 -0.79 2.71 -17.89
CA GLU A 152 -1.62 1.50 -17.84
C GLU A 152 -2.19 1.33 -16.44
N LEU A 153 -3.32 0.63 -16.32
CA LEU A 153 -3.87 0.27 -15.01
C LEU A 153 -2.80 -0.43 -14.17
N TYR A 154 -2.59 0.08 -12.96
CA TYR A 154 -1.62 -0.49 -12.03
C TYR A 154 -2.13 -1.82 -11.47
N GLU A 155 -1.27 -2.83 -11.49
CA GLU A 155 -1.47 -4.14 -10.88
C GLU A 155 -0.56 -4.24 -9.66
N TYR A 156 -1.13 -4.61 -8.51
CA TYR A 156 -0.38 -4.72 -7.27
C TYR A 156 0.50 -5.98 -7.28
N SER A 157 1.79 -5.81 -6.99
CA SER A 157 2.78 -6.90 -6.93
C SER A 157 3.52 -6.97 -5.59
N GLY A 158 2.99 -6.34 -4.54
CA GLY A 158 3.59 -6.33 -3.20
C GLY A 158 4.26 -5.02 -2.78
N GLU A 159 4.19 -3.99 -3.61
CA GLU A 159 4.81 -2.68 -3.35
C GLU A 159 4.33 -2.05 -2.03
N ARG A 160 5.20 -1.27 -1.39
CA ARG A 160 4.86 -0.61 -0.12
C ARG A 160 4.43 0.83 -0.37
N PHE A 161 3.27 1.19 0.20
CA PHE A 161 2.72 2.54 0.17
C PHE A 161 2.79 3.14 1.58
N SER A 162 3.46 4.28 1.72
CA SER A 162 3.60 5.02 2.98
C SER A 162 3.52 6.53 2.73
N THR A 163 2.49 6.93 1.98
CA THR A 163 2.27 8.30 1.52
C THR A 163 1.72 9.21 2.63
N GLY A 164 1.22 8.65 3.73
CA GLY A 164 0.54 9.37 4.79
C GLY A 164 -0.95 9.60 4.52
N TYR A 165 -1.45 9.21 3.34
CA TYR A 165 -2.87 9.24 3.00
C TYR A 165 -3.48 7.83 3.15
N PRO A 166 -4.40 7.61 4.12
CA PRO A 166 -4.94 6.26 4.39
C PRO A 166 -5.61 5.60 3.19
N TYR A 167 -6.23 6.38 2.31
CA TYR A 167 -6.90 5.83 1.13
C TYR A 167 -5.95 5.33 0.04
N LEU A 168 -4.67 5.73 0.08
CA LEU A 168 -3.60 5.19 -0.77
C LEU A 168 -2.90 4.03 -0.06
N ASP A 169 -2.52 4.24 1.20
CA ASP A 169 -1.72 3.30 1.97
C ASP A 169 -2.48 1.99 2.30
N ASP A 170 -3.78 2.07 2.59
CA ASP A 170 -4.60 0.90 2.91
C ASP A 170 -5.25 0.25 1.67
N ARG A 171 -5.05 0.79 0.45
CA ARG A 171 -5.77 0.37 -0.78
C ARG A 171 -5.60 -1.11 -1.14
N PHE A 172 -4.40 -1.65 -0.90
CA PHE A 172 -4.02 -3.02 -1.23
C PHE A 172 -3.75 -3.88 0.01
N LYS A 173 -4.18 -3.41 1.19
CA LYS A 173 -3.91 -4.11 2.46
C LYS A 173 -4.51 -5.51 2.48
N ASP A 174 -5.68 -5.69 1.85
CA ASP A 174 -6.39 -6.97 1.76
C ASP A 174 -5.79 -7.89 0.68
N GLU A 175 -5.22 -7.32 -0.39
CA GLU A 175 -4.54 -8.05 -1.48
C GLU A 175 -3.11 -8.45 -1.08
N ASN A 176 -2.57 -7.86 -0.01
CA ASN A 176 -1.26 -8.21 0.52
C ASN A 176 -1.30 -9.54 1.29
N LEU A 177 -0.95 -10.61 0.57
CA LEU A 177 -0.82 -11.98 1.05
C LEU A 177 0.48 -12.25 1.82
N PHE A 178 1.42 -11.30 1.86
CA PHE A 178 2.67 -11.49 2.58
C PHE A 178 2.41 -11.52 4.09
N ILE A 179 2.83 -12.60 4.74
CA ILE A 179 2.94 -12.67 6.19
C ILE A 179 4.28 -12.07 6.58
N ASP A 180 4.22 -11.00 7.38
CA ASP A 180 5.43 -10.48 8.00
C ASP A 180 5.93 -11.46 9.07
N SER A 181 7.00 -12.17 8.72
CA SER A 181 7.75 -13.05 9.63
C SER A 181 8.31 -12.32 10.86
N GLY A 182 8.60 -11.02 10.71
CA GLY A 182 9.09 -10.16 11.79
C GLY A 182 8.02 -9.88 12.85
N GLY A 183 6.77 -9.74 12.40
CA GLY A 183 5.62 -9.40 13.22
C GLY A 183 5.45 -7.91 13.43
N THR A 184 4.22 -7.46 13.61
CA THR A 184 3.89 -6.05 13.82
C THR A 184 4.26 -5.61 15.24
N THR A 185 5.09 -4.57 15.36
CA THR A 185 5.52 -4.03 16.65
C THR A 185 4.73 -2.78 17.01
N PHE A 186 4.15 -2.76 18.21
CA PHE A 186 3.46 -1.61 18.78
C PHE A 186 4.31 -1.00 19.90
N ASN A 187 4.65 0.27 19.76
CA ASN A 187 5.29 1.03 20.82
C ASN A 187 4.26 1.33 21.91
N VAL A 188 4.46 0.82 23.12
CA VAL A 188 3.52 1.01 24.23
C VAL A 188 4.02 2.10 25.18
N GLU A 189 3.17 3.08 25.43
CA GLU A 189 3.35 4.06 26.50
C GLU A 189 2.14 4.04 27.44
N VAL A 190 2.34 4.51 28.68
CA VAL A 190 1.27 4.66 29.66
C VAL A 190 1.15 6.13 30.02
N ARG A 191 -0.04 6.69 29.83
CA ARG A 191 -0.36 8.07 30.21
C ARG A 191 -1.69 8.05 30.95
N ASN A 192 -1.75 8.71 32.11
CA ASN A 192 -2.94 8.76 32.95
C ASN A 192 -3.54 7.38 33.26
N SER A 193 -2.70 6.37 33.46
CA SER A 193 -3.11 4.97 33.66
C SER A 193 -3.95 4.42 32.51
N VAL A 194 -3.59 4.74 31.26
CA VAL A 194 -4.18 4.20 30.03
C VAL A 194 -3.06 3.90 29.03
N PHE A 195 -3.18 2.77 28.33
CA PHE A 195 -2.22 2.41 27.27
C PHE A 195 -2.39 3.31 26.05
N HIS A 196 -1.28 3.84 25.56
CA HIS A 196 -1.20 4.56 24.30
C HIS A 196 -0.25 3.79 23.39
N MET A 197 -0.69 3.51 22.15
CA MET A 197 0.04 2.66 21.22
C MET A 197 -0.01 3.18 19.80
N VAL A 198 1.06 2.93 19.06
CA VAL A 198 1.13 3.10 17.60
C VAL A 198 2.04 2.00 17.06
N ASP A 199 1.73 1.55 15.85
CA ASP A 199 2.61 0.68 15.07
C ASP A 199 3.96 1.38 14.83
N SER A 200 5.08 0.69 15.06
CA SER A 200 6.43 1.23 14.94
C SER A 200 6.74 1.71 13.52
N ASP A 201 6.10 1.10 12.52
CA ASP A 201 6.36 1.39 11.11
C ASP A 201 5.49 2.55 10.60
N LYS A 202 4.47 2.96 11.37
CA LYS A 202 3.59 4.06 11.00
C LYS A 202 4.07 5.37 11.61
N ARG A 203 4.11 6.42 10.78
CA ARG A 203 4.25 7.80 11.26
C ARG A 203 2.94 8.24 11.89
N GLY A 204 2.96 8.64 13.16
CA GLY A 204 1.77 9.16 13.84
C GLY A 204 1.96 9.33 15.34
N ASP A 205 1.03 10.06 15.94
CA ASP A 205 0.94 10.18 17.40
C ASP A 205 0.40 8.88 18.02
N LEU A 206 0.79 8.62 19.26
CA LEU A 206 0.30 7.48 20.03
C LEU A 206 -1.21 7.61 20.27
N ILE A 207 -1.96 6.55 19.94
CA ILE A 207 -3.41 6.50 20.07
C ILE A 207 -3.77 5.91 21.43
N SER A 208 -4.73 6.49 22.14
CA SER A 208 -5.26 5.93 23.39
C SER A 208 -6.04 4.65 23.11
N THR A 209 -5.64 3.53 23.72
CA THR A 209 -6.33 2.23 23.69
C THR A 209 -6.88 1.86 22.30
N PRO A 210 -6.03 1.70 21.27
CA PRO A 210 -6.49 1.38 19.93
C PRO A 210 -7.09 -0.02 19.88
N LYS A 211 -8.12 -0.21 19.04
CA LYS A 211 -8.57 -1.53 18.64
C LYS A 211 -7.55 -2.11 17.67
N LEU A 212 -7.12 -3.34 17.92
CA LEU A 212 -6.09 -4.00 17.11
C LEU A 212 -6.70 -5.12 16.28
N GLU A 213 -6.08 -5.39 15.14
CA GLU A 213 -6.41 -6.49 14.25
C GLU A 213 -5.16 -7.33 14.04
N ALA A 214 -5.35 -8.64 13.96
CA ALA A 214 -4.29 -9.62 13.76
C ALA A 214 -4.81 -10.81 12.98
N ASN A 215 -3.90 -11.62 12.46
CA ASN A 215 -4.23 -12.88 11.81
C ASN A 215 -3.62 -14.05 12.60
N VAL A 216 -4.24 -15.23 12.48
CA VAL A 216 -3.65 -16.48 13.00
C VAL A 216 -2.25 -16.68 12.41
N ASP A 217 -1.33 -17.12 13.25
CA ASP A 217 0.11 -17.34 12.97
C ASP A 217 0.95 -16.08 12.73
N GLU A 218 0.36 -14.89 12.74
CA GLU A 218 1.10 -13.63 12.67
C GLU A 218 1.53 -13.15 14.06
N LYS A 219 2.78 -12.71 14.17
CA LYS A 219 3.31 -12.24 15.45
C LYS A 219 2.92 -10.78 15.70
N ILE A 220 2.44 -10.51 16.90
CA ILE A 220 2.25 -9.15 17.42
C ILE A 220 3.25 -8.93 18.55
N ILE A 221 3.93 -7.80 18.55
CA ILE A 221 4.92 -7.44 19.57
C ILE A 221 4.46 -6.15 20.24
N PHE A 222 4.31 -6.17 21.55
CA PHE A 222 4.04 -4.99 22.38
C PHE A 222 5.34 -4.57 23.05
N ASP A 223 6.00 -3.52 22.54
CA ASP A 223 7.21 -2.97 23.15
C ASP A 223 6.86 -2.15 24.40
N GLN A 224 7.21 -2.68 25.57
CA GLN A 224 7.02 -2.04 26.88
C GLN A 224 8.32 -1.40 27.40
N SER A 225 9.29 -1.10 26.52
CA SER A 225 10.59 -0.55 26.91
C SER A 225 10.53 0.86 27.48
N HIS A 226 9.52 1.66 27.11
CA HIS A 226 9.39 3.04 27.57
C HIS A 226 9.14 3.10 29.09
N SER A 227 9.88 3.97 29.80
CA SER A 227 9.87 4.07 31.27
C SER A 227 8.49 4.25 31.91
N SER A 228 7.53 4.83 31.18
CA SER A 228 6.14 4.96 31.66
C SER A 228 5.46 3.62 31.97
N ASN A 229 5.93 2.51 31.39
CA ASN A 229 5.36 1.18 31.59
C ASN A 229 5.73 0.54 32.93
N THR A 230 6.60 1.16 33.74
CA THR A 230 6.97 0.61 35.04
C THR A 230 5.74 0.44 35.94
N GLY A 231 5.50 -0.79 36.38
CA GLY A 231 4.32 -1.15 37.19
C GLY A 231 3.05 -1.43 36.38
N TRP A 232 3.10 -1.30 35.05
CA TRP A 232 1.95 -1.47 34.15
C TRP A 232 2.21 -2.58 33.12
N PRO A 233 2.30 -3.87 33.56
CA PRO A 233 2.45 -4.97 32.63
C PRO A 233 1.22 -5.07 31.71
N LEU A 234 1.45 -5.32 30.43
CA LEU A 234 0.41 -5.68 29.47
C LEU A 234 0.33 -7.20 29.37
N ARG A 235 -0.88 -7.76 29.32
CA ARG A 235 -1.14 -9.20 29.15
C ARG A 235 -2.33 -9.42 28.24
N ILE A 236 -2.43 -10.62 27.66
CA ILE A 236 -3.53 -10.99 26.76
C ILE A 236 -4.58 -11.78 27.55
N TYR A 237 -5.86 -11.44 27.38
CA TYR A 237 -6.99 -12.00 28.10
C TYR A 237 -8.15 -12.33 27.16
N THR A 238 -9.06 -13.19 27.64
CA THR A 238 -10.32 -13.52 26.94
C THR A 238 -11.43 -12.49 27.11
N THR A 239 -11.31 -11.56 28.07
CA THR A 239 -12.30 -10.50 28.31
C THR A 239 -11.63 -9.17 28.66
N THR A 240 -12.39 -8.09 28.71
CA THR A 240 -11.94 -6.72 29.04
C THR A 240 -11.47 -6.53 30.48
N SER A 241 -11.63 -7.53 31.36
CA SER A 241 -11.30 -7.41 32.78
C SER A 241 -10.58 -8.64 33.30
N PRO A 242 -9.53 -8.48 34.12
CA PRO A 242 -8.80 -9.60 34.70
C PRO A 242 -9.66 -10.40 35.70
N ASN A 243 -10.76 -9.81 36.19
CA ASN A 243 -11.65 -10.47 37.16
C ASN A 243 -12.69 -11.40 36.52
N SER A 244 -12.95 -11.24 35.21
CA SER A 244 -13.95 -12.01 34.46
C SER A 244 -13.36 -12.85 33.34
N GLY A 245 -12.10 -12.61 32.97
CA GLY A 245 -11.40 -13.32 31.91
C GLY A 245 -10.25 -14.17 32.41
N THR A 246 -9.76 -15.02 31.53
CA THR A 246 -8.56 -15.84 31.75
C THR A 246 -7.41 -15.25 30.96
N GLU A 247 -6.21 -15.22 31.56
CA GLU A 247 -4.98 -14.84 30.87
C GLU A 247 -4.62 -15.90 29.82
N ILE A 248 -4.28 -15.45 28.61
CA ILE A 248 -3.78 -16.30 27.54
C ILE A 248 -2.26 -16.39 27.68
N THR A 249 -1.75 -17.61 27.82
CA THR A 249 -0.30 -17.90 27.84
C THR A 249 0.16 -18.65 26.59
N ALA A 250 -0.77 -19.22 25.82
CA ALA A 250 -0.46 -19.92 24.58
C ALA A 250 0.03 -18.93 23.51
N GLY A 251 1.19 -19.20 22.93
CA GLY A 251 1.83 -18.33 21.94
C GLY A 251 2.33 -16.99 22.50
N VAL A 252 2.27 -16.76 23.83
CA VAL A 252 2.72 -15.52 24.47
C VAL A 252 4.13 -15.70 25.05
N VAL A 253 5.03 -14.77 24.74
CA VAL A 253 6.38 -14.67 25.30
C VAL A 253 6.54 -13.30 25.93
N VAL A 254 6.84 -13.26 27.23
CA VAL A 254 7.11 -12.02 27.97
C VAL A 254 8.61 -11.92 28.21
N THR A 255 9.22 -10.83 27.75
CA THR A 255 10.66 -10.57 27.90
C THR A 255 10.88 -9.32 28.73
N GLY A 256 11.86 -9.35 29.64
CA GLY A 256 12.27 -8.18 30.41
C GLY A 256 11.24 -7.72 31.48
N THR A 257 11.49 -6.55 32.04
CA THR A 257 10.61 -5.91 33.04
C THR A 257 10.04 -4.61 32.46
N PRO A 258 8.71 -4.41 32.42
CA PRO A 258 8.10 -3.21 31.84
C PRO A 258 8.75 -1.91 32.33
N GLY A 259 9.07 -1.01 31.39
CA GLY A 259 9.79 0.23 31.63
C GLY A 259 11.32 0.14 31.57
N ASN A 260 11.88 -1.03 31.24
CA ASN A 260 13.30 -1.19 30.94
C ASN A 260 13.51 -1.53 29.47
N VAL A 261 14.65 -1.11 28.92
CA VAL A 261 15.03 -1.37 27.52
C VAL A 261 14.98 -2.87 27.21
N GLY A 262 14.28 -3.23 26.13
CA GLY A 262 14.10 -4.61 25.67
C GLY A 262 12.95 -5.36 26.34
N ALA A 263 12.12 -4.67 27.13
CA ALA A 263 10.92 -5.28 27.69
C ALA A 263 9.80 -5.35 26.65
N ASN A 264 9.31 -6.54 26.36
CA ASN A 264 8.21 -6.72 25.41
C ASN A 264 7.30 -7.89 25.77
N VAL A 265 6.10 -7.87 25.18
CA VAL A 265 5.17 -9.00 25.17
C VAL A 265 4.91 -9.36 23.72
N THR A 266 5.35 -10.54 23.33
CA THR A 266 5.14 -11.07 21.98
C THR A 266 4.01 -12.09 22.03
N TRP A 267 3.08 -12.03 21.09
CA TRP A 267 1.99 -12.99 20.98
C TRP A 267 1.79 -13.45 19.54
N THR A 268 1.74 -14.77 19.33
CA THR A 268 1.35 -15.40 18.07
C THR A 268 0.05 -16.18 18.30
N PRO A 269 -1.11 -15.67 17.86
CA PRO A 269 -2.39 -16.33 18.06
C PRO A 269 -2.51 -17.57 17.16
N ALA A 270 -3.01 -18.67 17.72
CA ALA A 270 -3.22 -19.93 16.98
C ALA A 270 -4.69 -20.13 16.54
N THR A 271 -5.62 -19.31 17.02
CA THR A 271 -7.06 -19.45 16.76
C THR A 271 -7.71 -18.11 16.51
N THR A 272 -8.70 -18.08 15.62
CA THR A 272 -9.52 -16.90 15.36
C THR A 272 -10.40 -16.56 16.57
N GLY A 273 -10.71 -15.27 16.74
CA GLY A 273 -11.58 -14.83 17.83
C GLY A 273 -11.30 -13.40 18.31
N THR A 274 -12.01 -12.99 19.35
CA THR A 274 -11.81 -11.70 20.01
C THR A 274 -11.05 -11.90 21.31
N TYR A 275 -9.93 -11.22 21.44
CA TYR A 275 -9.07 -11.20 22.62
C TYR A 275 -8.90 -9.76 23.09
N TYR A 276 -8.23 -9.58 24.23
CA TYR A 276 -8.05 -8.27 24.84
C TYR A 276 -6.62 -8.14 25.35
N TYR A 277 -5.95 -7.05 25.01
CA TYR A 277 -4.72 -6.67 25.71
C TYR A 277 -5.10 -5.80 26.89
N ILE A 278 -4.77 -6.20 28.11
CA ILE A 278 -5.15 -5.47 29.33
C ILE A 278 -4.03 -5.44 30.36
N ASN A 279 -4.17 -4.53 31.34
CA ASN A 279 -3.39 -4.60 32.56
C ASN A 279 -4.05 -5.58 33.56
N PRO A 280 -3.29 -6.50 34.18
CA PRO A 280 -3.86 -7.49 35.10
C PRO A 280 -4.30 -6.90 36.45
N THR A 281 -3.88 -5.68 36.80
CA THR A 281 -4.17 -5.06 38.10
C THR A 281 -5.17 -3.92 38.05
N THR A 282 -5.26 -3.21 36.93
CA THR A 282 -6.07 -2.00 36.78
C THR A 282 -7.09 -2.18 35.67
N ILE A 283 -8.36 -2.08 36.05
CA ILE A 283 -9.50 -2.21 35.14
C ILE A 283 -9.58 -0.96 34.26
N GLY A 284 -9.91 -1.15 32.98
CA GLY A 284 -10.06 -0.06 32.01
C GLY A 284 -8.78 0.32 31.28
N MET A 285 -7.69 -0.41 31.51
CA MET A 285 -6.45 -0.29 30.74
C MET A 285 -6.39 -1.39 29.68
N GLY A 286 -6.71 -1.05 28.43
CA GLY A 286 -6.68 -2.02 27.34
C GLY A 286 -7.88 -1.92 26.39
N GLU A 287 -7.86 -2.71 25.33
CA GLU A 287 -8.95 -2.80 24.35
C GLU A 287 -8.89 -4.16 23.60
N THR A 288 -9.82 -4.37 22.66
CA THR A 288 -9.92 -5.57 21.83
C THR A 288 -8.75 -5.75 20.85
N VAL A 289 -8.35 -7.01 20.67
CA VAL A 289 -7.61 -7.54 19.52
C VAL A 289 -8.52 -8.52 18.77
N THR A 290 -8.88 -8.21 17.53
CA THR A 290 -9.64 -9.11 16.66
C THR A 290 -8.68 -9.96 15.86
N VAL A 291 -8.74 -11.29 16.04
CA VAL A 291 -7.91 -12.25 15.31
C VAL A 291 -8.72 -12.89 14.18
N ALA A 292 -8.35 -12.57 12.95
CA ALA A 292 -8.89 -13.15 11.72
C ALA A 292 -8.10 -14.40 11.29
N ALA A 293 -8.60 -15.10 10.27
CA ALA A 293 -7.95 -16.31 9.74
C ALA A 293 -6.55 -16.02 9.19
N SER A 294 -5.70 -17.06 9.13
CA SER A 294 -4.35 -16.95 8.56
C SER A 294 -4.43 -16.62 7.07
N LYS A 295 -3.67 -15.62 6.63
CA LYS A 295 -3.61 -15.22 5.21
C LYS A 295 -3.08 -16.35 4.32
N LEU A 296 -2.11 -17.13 4.81
CA LEU A 296 -1.53 -18.27 4.09
C LEU A 296 -2.48 -19.47 3.97
N GLN A 297 -3.30 -19.71 4.99
CA GLN A 297 -4.22 -20.87 4.98
C GLN A 297 -5.57 -20.54 4.36
N SER A 298 -5.87 -19.26 4.13
CA SER A 298 -7.12 -18.80 3.56
C SER A 298 -6.89 -17.91 2.35
N VAL A 299 -5.95 -18.29 1.47
CA VAL A 299 -5.58 -17.54 0.26
C VAL A 299 -6.83 -17.19 -0.56
N GLU A 300 -7.79 -18.10 -0.70
CA GLU A 300 -9.03 -17.85 -1.46
C GLU A 300 -9.97 -16.78 -0.85
N LEU A 301 -9.81 -16.42 0.43
CA LEU A 301 -10.54 -15.28 1.02
C LEU A 301 -9.95 -13.93 0.57
N PHE A 302 -8.70 -13.92 0.11
CA PHE A 302 -7.93 -12.72 -0.19
C PHE A 302 -7.55 -12.63 -1.68
N ASP A 303 -7.54 -13.76 -2.38
CA ASP A 303 -7.31 -13.88 -3.82
C ASP A 303 -8.51 -14.57 -4.49
N SER A 304 -9.28 -13.78 -5.24
CA SER A 304 -10.50 -14.23 -5.91
C SER A 304 -10.27 -15.22 -7.07
N ILE A 305 -9.03 -15.40 -7.51
CA ILE A 305 -8.67 -16.38 -8.55
C ILE A 305 -7.96 -17.61 -7.97
N ALA A 306 -7.69 -17.64 -6.67
CA ALA A 306 -7.15 -18.82 -6.02
C ALA A 306 -8.25 -19.87 -5.85
N ASP A 307 -7.96 -21.10 -6.29
CA ASP A 307 -8.87 -22.25 -6.21
C ASP A 307 -8.26 -23.41 -5.39
N ASN A 308 -7.19 -23.17 -4.62
CA ASN A 308 -6.50 -24.23 -3.88
C ASN A 308 -7.40 -24.98 -2.89
N THR A 309 -8.17 -24.32 -2.03
CA THR A 309 -9.06 -25.00 -1.07
C THR A 309 -10.23 -25.69 -1.76
N THR A 310 -10.73 -25.10 -2.84
CA THR A 310 -11.76 -25.71 -3.68
C THR A 310 -11.20 -27.00 -4.31
N ILE A 311 -9.99 -26.95 -4.87
CA ILE A 311 -9.29 -28.11 -5.43
C ILE A 311 -9.04 -29.17 -4.37
N GLU A 312 -8.52 -28.82 -3.18
CA GLU A 312 -8.29 -29.75 -2.07
C GLU A 312 -9.61 -30.42 -1.63
N SER A 313 -10.69 -29.64 -1.46
CA SER A 313 -12.03 -30.16 -1.14
C SER A 313 -12.57 -31.12 -2.19
N PHE A 314 -12.30 -30.87 -3.47
CA PHE A 314 -12.68 -31.80 -4.54
C PHE A 314 -11.78 -33.05 -4.55
N ALA A 315 -10.48 -32.89 -4.27
CA ALA A 315 -9.51 -33.99 -4.24
C ALA A 315 -9.75 -34.98 -3.09
N ASP A 316 -10.23 -34.51 -1.93
CA ASP A 316 -10.61 -35.36 -0.78
C ASP A 316 -11.70 -36.37 -1.15
N ASN A 317 -12.56 -36.06 -2.13
CA ASN A 317 -13.58 -36.99 -2.63
C ASN A 317 -13.05 -37.98 -3.68
N ILE A 318 -11.83 -37.81 -4.17
CA ILE A 318 -11.22 -38.60 -5.24
C ILE A 318 -10.23 -39.64 -4.69
N VAL A 319 -9.44 -39.31 -3.65
CA VAL A 319 -8.40 -40.20 -3.10
C VAL A 319 -8.46 -40.25 -1.58
N ASP A 320 -8.84 -41.40 -1.01
CA ASP A 320 -8.91 -41.62 0.45
C ASP A 320 -7.60 -42.19 1.00
N PHE A 321 -6.71 -41.32 1.50
CA PHE A 321 -5.43 -41.72 2.11
C PHE A 321 -5.55 -42.36 3.49
N SER A 322 -6.76 -42.47 4.06
CA SER A 322 -6.97 -43.21 5.30
C SER A 322 -6.98 -44.73 5.10
N GLN A 323 -7.07 -45.17 3.84
CA GLN A 323 -7.03 -46.58 3.46
C GLN A 323 -5.65 -47.01 2.95
N ASN A 324 -5.30 -48.26 3.24
CA ASN A 324 -4.02 -48.85 2.86
C ASN A 324 -3.91 -49.08 1.33
N ASN A 325 -5.03 -49.03 0.61
CA ASN A 325 -5.10 -49.12 -0.85
C ASN A 325 -6.02 -48.03 -1.43
N PRO A 326 -5.53 -46.78 -1.54
CA PRO A 326 -6.34 -45.64 -1.98
C PRO A 326 -6.74 -45.67 -3.47
N PHE A 327 -6.31 -46.68 -4.24
CA PHE A 327 -6.53 -46.78 -5.69
C PHE A 327 -7.08 -48.14 -6.15
N GLY A 328 -7.41 -49.06 -5.25
CA GLY A 328 -7.91 -50.38 -5.63
C GLY A 328 -9.29 -50.67 -5.08
N GLU A 329 -10.08 -51.44 -5.82
CA GLU A 329 -11.34 -51.96 -5.31
C GLU A 329 -11.07 -53.03 -4.25
N ASP A 330 -11.75 -52.92 -3.10
CA ASP A 330 -11.66 -53.81 -1.93
C ASP A 330 -12.21 -55.24 -2.17
N ASN A 331 -12.25 -55.71 -3.42
CA ASN A 331 -12.76 -57.04 -3.75
C ASN A 331 -11.93 -57.72 -4.85
N PHE A 332 -10.89 -58.43 -4.42
CA PHE A 332 -10.53 -59.74 -4.97
C PHE A 332 -10.11 -60.70 -3.87
#